data_AF-A0A2T4V954-F1
#
_entry.id   AF-A0A2T4V954-F1
#
_cell.length_a   1.000
_cell.length_b   1.000
_cell.length_c   1.000
_cell.angle_alpha   90.00
_cell.angle_beta   90.00
_cell.angle_gamma   90.00
#
_symmetry.space_group_name_H-M   'P 1'
#
loop_
_entity.id
_entity.type
_entity.pdbx_description
1 polymer ?
#
loop_
_entity_poly.entity_id
_entity_poly.type
_entity_poly.pdbx_seq_one_letter_code
_entity_poly.pdbx_strand_id
1 'polypeptide(L)'
;MRARGSWLPSFVLVLALSGAAGAADFLGPESCKGCHPAAYEAWMQSKHARAGDSLSEAQQKDARCLSCHSPDQGSQGVSHVTCETCHGGGQYYSPAYVMKDAELARLVGLVDPSEKQCRNCHDASSPSLKPFNFVESLKAIDHWSAERTGKSPRAESSSPEPAKKK
;
A
#
# COMPACT_ATOMS: atom_id res chain seq x y z
N MET A 1 68.36 26.02 10.15
CA MET A 1 67.55 26.22 8.92
C MET A 1 66.38 25.26 8.94
N ARG A 2 65.19 25.73 8.52
CA ARG A 2 63.88 25.06 8.62
C ARG A 2 63.68 24.01 7.52
N ALA A 3 62.91 22.95 7.82
CA ALA A 3 61.90 22.31 6.94
C ALA A 3 61.30 21.11 7.73
N ARG A 4 60.22 21.23 8.52
CA ARG A 4 58.79 21.22 8.13
C ARG A 4 58.50 20.34 6.89
N GLY A 5 58.14 19.08 7.12
CA GLY A 5 57.53 18.17 6.14
C GLY A 5 56.22 17.62 6.70
N SER A 6 55.13 17.87 5.99
CA SER A 6 53.74 17.72 6.44
C SER A 6 53.34 16.31 6.82
N TRP A 7 52.73 16.17 8.00
CA TRP A 7 51.91 15.03 8.38
C TRP A 7 50.52 15.27 7.79
N LEU A 8 50.21 14.67 6.64
CA LEU A 8 48.83 14.64 6.14
C LEU A 8 48.07 13.53 6.89
N PRO A 9 47.05 13.83 7.71
CA PRO A 9 46.15 12.79 8.17
C PRO A 9 45.28 12.37 6.98
N SER A 10 45.41 11.11 6.55
CA SER A 10 44.47 10.47 5.64
C SER A 10 43.08 10.45 6.29
N PHE A 11 42.27 11.47 5.99
CA PHE A 11 40.84 11.43 6.22
C PHE A 11 40.23 10.45 5.21
N VAL A 12 40.08 9.19 5.63
CA VAL A 12 39.28 8.21 4.92
C VAL A 12 37.83 8.66 5.03
N LEU A 13 37.30 9.23 3.93
CA LEU A 13 35.90 9.56 3.76
C LEU A 13 35.09 8.25 3.79
N VAL A 14 34.47 7.95 4.93
CA VAL A 14 33.47 6.89 5.05
C VAL A 14 32.21 7.39 4.34
N LEU A 15 32.02 6.98 3.08
CA LEU A 15 30.73 7.12 2.39
C LEU A 15 29.70 6.27 3.14
N ALA A 16 28.73 6.95 3.75
CA ALA A 16 27.56 6.32 4.33
C ALA A 16 26.78 5.57 3.24
N LEU A 17 26.70 4.25 3.36
CA LEU A 17 25.67 3.47 2.68
C LEU A 17 24.33 3.77 3.37
N SER A 18 23.63 4.81 2.92
CA SER A 18 22.19 4.91 3.11
C SER A 18 21.54 3.82 2.27
N GLY A 19 21.36 2.64 2.86
CA GLY A 19 20.63 1.54 2.25
C GLY A 19 19.20 1.98 1.92
N ALA A 20 18.75 1.65 0.71
CA ALA A 20 17.43 1.96 0.21
C ALA A 20 16.35 1.28 1.09
N ALA A 21 15.64 2.08 1.87
CA ALA A 21 14.47 1.67 2.66
C ALA A 21 13.21 1.55 1.79
N GLY A 22 13.27 0.77 0.71
CA GLY A 22 12.14 0.65 -0.24
C GLY A 22 11.24 -0.57 -0.03
N ALA A 23 11.78 -1.64 0.59
CA ALA A 23 11.07 -2.90 0.79
C ALA A 23 10.56 -3.11 2.22
N ALA A 24 11.03 -2.32 3.19
CA ALA A 24 10.57 -2.38 4.58
C ALA A 24 9.11 -1.91 4.73
N ASP A 25 8.63 -1.14 3.75
CA ASP A 25 7.33 -0.44 3.81
C ASP A 25 6.11 -1.33 3.64
N PHE A 26 6.35 -2.52 3.13
CA PHE A 26 5.35 -3.37 2.51
C PHE A 26 5.32 -4.72 3.22
N LEU A 27 4.14 -5.16 3.65
CA LEU A 27 3.96 -6.35 4.50
C LEU A 27 3.40 -7.56 3.75
N GLY A 28 2.83 -7.34 2.57
CA GLY A 28 2.11 -8.34 1.79
C GLY A 28 0.65 -8.54 2.28
N PRO A 29 -0.24 -9.02 1.39
CA PRO A 29 -1.67 -9.16 1.69
C PRO A 29 -1.96 -10.09 2.89
N GLU A 30 -1.08 -11.06 3.12
CA GLU A 30 -1.25 -12.12 4.12
C GLU A 30 -1.14 -11.56 5.54
N SER A 31 -0.35 -10.49 5.70
CA SER A 31 -0.23 -9.74 6.94
C SER A 31 -1.55 -9.05 7.30
N CYS A 32 -2.33 -8.62 6.30
CA CYS A 32 -3.62 -7.96 6.50
C CYS A 32 -4.69 -8.94 7.01
N LYS A 33 -4.64 -10.22 6.59
CA LYS A 33 -5.60 -11.27 6.95
C LYS A 33 -5.78 -11.45 8.46
N GLY A 34 -4.71 -11.28 9.24
CA GLY A 34 -4.74 -11.49 10.70
C GLY A 34 -5.71 -10.58 11.44
N CYS A 35 -5.92 -9.36 10.93
CA CYS A 35 -6.84 -8.38 11.52
C CYS A 35 -8.09 -8.13 10.66
N HIS A 36 -8.03 -8.42 9.35
CA HIS A 36 -9.10 -8.17 8.38
C HIS A 36 -9.44 -9.43 7.55
N PRO A 37 -9.95 -10.50 8.21
CA PRO A 37 -10.18 -11.77 7.52
C PRO A 37 -11.30 -11.69 6.47
N ALA A 38 -12.39 -10.97 6.73
CA ALA A 38 -13.50 -10.87 5.77
C ALA A 38 -13.09 -10.05 4.54
N ALA A 39 -12.30 -8.99 4.76
CA ALA A 39 -11.74 -8.20 3.68
C ALA A 39 -10.77 -9.00 2.81
N TYR A 40 -9.88 -9.77 3.43
CA TYR A 40 -8.95 -10.63 2.72
C TYR A 40 -9.69 -11.68 1.87
N GLU A 41 -10.73 -12.31 2.42
CA GLU A 41 -11.55 -13.30 1.70
C GLU A 41 -12.28 -12.70 0.49
N ALA A 42 -12.86 -11.50 0.65
CA ALA A 42 -13.48 -10.78 -0.45
C ALA A 42 -12.46 -10.40 -1.54
N TRP A 43 -11.29 -9.90 -1.15
CA TRP A 43 -10.20 -9.58 -2.08
C TRP A 43 -9.71 -10.80 -2.86
N MET A 44 -9.49 -11.94 -2.20
CA MET A 44 -9.08 -13.20 -2.85
C MET A 44 -10.06 -13.67 -3.93
N GLN A 45 -11.33 -13.30 -3.82
CA GLN A 45 -12.36 -13.61 -4.80
C GLN A 45 -12.36 -12.64 -6.00
N SER A 46 -11.68 -11.50 -5.89
CA SER A 46 -11.61 -10.47 -6.91
C SER A 46 -10.66 -10.82 -8.06
N LYS A 47 -10.78 -10.07 -9.16
CA LYS A 47 -9.83 -10.15 -10.28
C LYS A 47 -8.46 -9.58 -9.96
N HIS A 48 -8.35 -8.68 -8.98
CA HIS A 48 -7.06 -8.08 -8.58
C HIS A 48 -6.14 -9.11 -7.91
N ALA A 49 -6.69 -9.95 -7.04
CA ALA A 49 -5.94 -11.05 -6.43
C ALA A 49 -5.42 -12.08 -7.45
N ARG A 50 -5.99 -12.10 -8.67
CA ARG A 50 -5.63 -13.02 -9.77
C ARG A 50 -5.12 -12.28 -10.99
N ALA A 51 -4.69 -11.02 -10.84
CA ALA A 51 -4.37 -10.18 -11.98
C ALA A 51 -3.24 -10.79 -12.83
N GLY A 52 -2.21 -11.35 -12.19
CA GLY A 52 -1.11 -12.04 -12.88
C GLY A 52 -1.52 -13.28 -13.68
N ASP A 53 -2.58 -13.99 -13.27
CA ASP A 53 -3.04 -15.22 -13.92
C ASP A 53 -3.58 -14.98 -15.34
N SER A 54 -3.96 -13.74 -15.63
CA SER A 54 -4.42 -13.33 -16.96
C SER A 54 -3.31 -13.07 -17.97
N LEU A 55 -2.04 -13.06 -17.53
CA LEU A 55 -0.88 -12.80 -18.37
C LEU A 55 -0.28 -14.11 -18.90
N SER A 56 0.12 -14.10 -20.17
CA SER A 56 1.03 -15.12 -20.73
C SER A 56 2.43 -15.02 -20.11
N GLU A 57 3.23 -16.08 -20.23
CA GLU A 57 4.62 -16.10 -19.74
C GLU A 57 5.49 -14.96 -20.30
N ALA A 58 5.24 -14.54 -21.54
CA ALA A 58 5.93 -13.42 -22.16
C ALA A 58 5.51 -12.09 -21.51
N GLN A 59 4.22 -11.90 -21.25
CA GLN A 59 3.69 -10.69 -20.61
C GLN A 59 4.08 -10.59 -19.13
N GLN A 60 4.24 -11.72 -18.44
CA GLN A 60 4.74 -11.77 -17.06
C GLN A 60 6.20 -11.26 -16.93
N LYS A 61 6.91 -11.06 -18.05
CA LYS A 61 8.26 -10.47 -18.10
C LYS A 61 8.28 -9.06 -18.68
N ASP A 62 7.13 -8.54 -19.13
CA ASP A 62 7.01 -7.19 -19.69
C ASP A 62 6.61 -6.20 -18.60
N ALA A 63 7.51 -5.28 -18.26
CA ALA A 63 7.30 -4.25 -17.24
C ALA A 63 6.03 -3.42 -17.49
N ARG A 64 5.60 -3.25 -18.74
CA ARG A 64 4.36 -2.53 -19.06
C ARG A 64 3.13 -3.28 -18.56
N CYS A 65 3.10 -4.61 -18.72
CA CYS A 65 2.02 -5.45 -18.20
C CYS A 65 2.06 -5.51 -16.67
N LEU A 66 3.25 -5.68 -16.11
CA LEU A 66 3.45 -5.78 -14.66
C LEU A 66 3.07 -4.50 -13.92
N SER A 67 3.19 -3.33 -14.56
CA SER A 67 2.79 -2.04 -13.96
C SER A 67 1.34 -2.02 -13.45
N CYS A 68 0.45 -2.84 -14.02
CA CYS A 68 -0.96 -2.92 -13.65
C CYS A 68 -1.34 -4.28 -13.05
N HIS A 69 -0.73 -5.37 -13.54
CA HIS A 69 -1.11 -6.72 -13.11
C HIS A 69 -0.33 -7.22 -11.90
N SER A 70 0.80 -6.56 -11.60
CA SER A 70 1.70 -6.95 -10.52
C SER A 70 2.55 -5.75 -10.05
N PRO A 71 1.94 -4.60 -9.73
CA PRO A 71 2.66 -3.35 -9.50
C PRO A 71 3.69 -3.44 -8.38
N ASP A 72 3.41 -4.28 -7.38
CA ASP A 72 4.26 -4.47 -6.21
C ASP A 72 5.25 -5.65 -6.37
N GLN A 73 5.41 -6.22 -7.57
CA GLN A 73 6.34 -7.35 -7.78
C GLN A 73 7.79 -6.97 -7.46
N GLY A 74 8.21 -5.77 -7.85
CA GLY A 74 9.58 -5.31 -7.62
C GLY A 74 9.88 -5.04 -6.14
N SER A 75 8.88 -4.61 -5.37
CA SER A 75 9.02 -4.27 -3.95
C SER A 75 8.73 -5.45 -3.02
N GLN A 76 7.81 -6.34 -3.39
CA GLN A 76 7.29 -7.42 -2.53
C GLN A 76 7.44 -8.83 -3.10
N GLY A 77 7.83 -8.99 -4.38
CA GLY A 77 7.84 -10.29 -5.04
C GLY A 77 6.45 -10.89 -5.29
N VAL A 78 5.38 -10.10 -5.12
CA VAL A 78 3.99 -10.54 -5.34
C VAL A 78 3.61 -10.42 -6.81
N SER A 79 2.95 -11.44 -7.35
CA SER A 79 2.59 -11.56 -8.77
C SER A 79 1.20 -10.99 -9.15
N HIS A 80 0.61 -10.16 -8.29
CA HIS A 80 -0.79 -9.74 -8.38
C HIS A 80 -1.00 -8.37 -7.71
N VAL A 81 -2.20 -7.80 -7.86
CA VAL A 81 -2.59 -6.53 -7.22
C VAL A 81 -3.05 -6.80 -5.80
N THR A 82 -2.41 -6.17 -4.82
CA THR A 82 -2.59 -6.46 -3.39
C THR A 82 -3.37 -5.35 -2.67
N CYS A 83 -3.57 -5.51 -1.36
CA CYS A 83 -4.15 -4.48 -0.50
C CYS A 83 -3.34 -3.17 -0.58
N GLU A 84 -2.01 -3.29 -0.58
CA GLU A 84 -1.07 -2.19 -0.46
C GLU A 84 -0.91 -1.41 -1.77
N THR A 85 -1.26 -2.01 -2.91
CA THR A 85 -1.39 -1.29 -4.20
C THR A 85 -2.40 -0.12 -4.08
N CYS A 86 -3.49 -0.32 -3.34
CA CYS A 86 -4.53 0.68 -3.15
C CYS A 86 -4.32 1.50 -1.87
N HIS A 87 -3.93 0.83 -0.77
CA HIS A 87 -3.92 1.40 0.57
C HIS A 87 -2.56 1.92 1.04
N GLY A 88 -1.51 1.82 0.22
CA GLY A 88 -0.15 2.17 0.59
C GLY A 88 0.55 1.06 1.37
N GLY A 89 1.82 1.26 1.73
CA GLY A 89 2.60 0.28 2.49
C GLY A 89 2.11 0.13 3.94
N GLY A 90 1.85 -1.11 4.37
CA GLY A 90 1.22 -1.43 5.64
C GLY A 90 2.10 -1.36 6.87
N GLN A 91 3.41 -1.16 6.74
CA GLN A 91 4.33 -1.27 7.88
C GLN A 91 3.92 -0.37 9.06
N TYR A 92 3.45 0.85 8.78
CA TYR A 92 3.22 1.88 9.80
C TYR A 92 1.79 1.91 10.32
N TYR A 93 0.81 1.43 9.54
CA TYR A 93 -0.59 1.38 9.98
C TYR A 93 -1.06 -0.01 10.43
N SER A 94 -0.24 -1.06 10.27
CA SER A 94 -0.53 -2.39 10.81
C SER A 94 -0.48 -2.53 12.34
N PRO A 95 0.30 -1.73 13.11
CA PRO A 95 0.28 -1.85 14.56
C PRO A 95 -1.11 -1.54 15.12
N ALA A 96 -1.59 -2.39 16.04
CA ALA A 96 -2.97 -2.33 16.52
C ALA A 96 -3.36 -0.98 17.18
N TYR A 97 -2.40 -0.25 17.75
CA TYR A 97 -2.66 1.07 18.34
C TYR A 97 -2.83 2.15 17.26
N VAL A 98 -2.18 2.02 16.11
CA VAL A 98 -2.35 2.90 14.94
C VAL A 98 -3.65 2.57 14.22
N MET A 99 -3.90 1.29 13.93
CA MET A 99 -5.08 0.83 13.17
C MET A 99 -6.43 1.22 13.84
N LYS A 100 -6.44 1.40 15.15
CA LYS A 100 -7.64 1.83 15.91
C LYS A 100 -7.90 3.34 15.84
N ASP A 101 -6.93 4.12 15.39
CA ASP A 101 -7.03 5.56 15.22
C ASP A 101 -6.97 5.87 13.71
N ALA A 102 -8.12 6.17 13.14
CA ALA A 102 -8.25 6.36 11.70
C ALA A 102 -7.54 7.63 11.18
N GLU A 103 -7.32 8.63 12.05
CA GLU A 103 -6.56 9.83 11.69
C GLU A 103 -5.07 9.51 11.69
N LEU A 104 -4.59 8.85 12.76
CA LEU A 104 -3.19 8.43 12.86
C LEU A 104 -2.81 7.46 11.73
N ALA A 105 -3.66 6.48 11.41
CA ALA A 105 -3.41 5.53 10.33
C ALA A 105 -3.19 6.24 8.99
N ARG A 106 -4.03 7.23 8.66
CA ARG A 106 -3.87 8.03 7.43
C ARG A 106 -2.61 8.89 7.48
N LEU A 107 -2.33 9.50 8.63
CA LEU A 107 -1.16 10.35 8.82
C LEU A 107 0.16 9.59 8.62
N VAL A 108 0.19 8.29 8.95
CA VAL A 108 1.38 7.45 8.79
C VAL A 108 1.42 6.62 7.51
N GLY A 109 0.46 6.81 6.58
CA GLY A 109 0.56 6.29 5.22
C GLY A 109 -0.62 5.45 4.71
N LEU A 110 -1.67 5.23 5.50
CA LEU A 110 -2.89 4.58 4.98
C LEU A 110 -3.56 5.49 3.94
N VAL A 111 -3.77 4.96 2.74
CA VAL A 111 -4.43 5.67 1.64
C VAL A 111 -5.88 5.21 1.49
N ASP A 112 -6.80 6.17 1.42
CA ASP A 112 -8.15 5.95 0.92
C ASP A 112 -8.13 6.11 -0.61
N PRO A 113 -8.32 5.03 -1.40
CA PRO A 113 -8.10 5.08 -2.84
C PRO A 113 -9.10 6.00 -3.54
N SER A 114 -8.58 6.87 -4.40
CA SER A 114 -9.38 7.79 -5.22
C SER A 114 -9.61 7.23 -6.63
N GLU A 115 -10.57 7.80 -7.37
CA GLU A 115 -10.78 7.47 -8.79
C GLU A 115 -9.49 7.60 -9.61
N LYS A 116 -8.68 8.63 -9.32
CA LYS A 116 -7.39 8.84 -9.98
C LYS A 116 -6.47 7.63 -9.80
N GLN A 117 -6.42 7.05 -8.62
CA GLN A 117 -5.58 5.88 -8.33
C GLN A 117 -6.05 4.66 -9.12
N CYS A 118 -7.37 4.44 -9.23
CA CYS A 118 -7.91 3.38 -10.08
C CYS A 118 -7.53 3.58 -11.55
N ARG A 119 -7.54 4.82 -12.02
CA ARG A 119 -7.20 5.20 -13.39
C ARG A 119 -5.71 5.09 -13.72
N ASN A 120 -4.83 4.84 -12.75
CA ASN A 120 -3.43 4.51 -13.05
C ASN A 120 -3.30 3.21 -13.85
N CYS A 121 -4.26 2.29 -13.70
CA CYS A 121 -4.35 1.04 -14.46
C CYS A 121 -5.57 1.03 -15.39
N HIS A 122 -6.68 1.63 -14.95
CA HIS A 122 -7.93 1.68 -15.72
C HIS A 122 -8.08 2.97 -16.51
N ASP A 123 -7.20 3.15 -17.49
CA ASP A 123 -7.26 4.25 -18.46
C ASP A 123 -7.54 3.76 -19.88
N ALA A 124 -7.43 4.68 -20.85
CA ALA A 124 -7.64 4.39 -22.27
C ALA A 124 -6.54 3.53 -22.90
N SER A 125 -5.38 3.38 -22.25
CA SER A 125 -4.26 2.54 -22.70
C SER A 125 -4.43 1.07 -22.29
N SER A 126 -5.26 0.80 -21.28
CA SER A 126 -5.60 -0.57 -20.88
C SER A 126 -6.51 -1.25 -21.92
N PRO A 127 -6.15 -2.45 -22.42
CA PRO A 127 -6.98 -3.19 -23.36
C PRO A 127 -8.26 -3.69 -22.66
N SER A 128 -9.39 -3.02 -22.90
CA SER A 128 -10.70 -3.41 -22.37
C SER A 128 -11.80 -3.27 -23.43
N LEU A 129 -12.71 -4.24 -23.47
CA LEU A 129 -13.90 -4.22 -24.34
C LEU A 129 -14.95 -3.20 -23.88
N LYS A 130 -14.90 -2.78 -22.61
CA LYS A 130 -15.85 -1.82 -22.03
C LYS A 130 -15.10 -0.66 -21.37
N PRO A 131 -15.61 0.57 -21.49
CA PRO A 131 -15.07 1.71 -20.74
C PRO A 131 -15.10 1.45 -19.24
N PHE A 132 -14.07 1.92 -18.53
CA PHE A 132 -14.03 1.86 -17.08
C PHE A 132 -15.05 2.82 -16.46
N ASN A 133 -15.94 2.28 -15.62
CA ASN A 133 -16.85 3.04 -14.77
C ASN A 133 -16.41 2.89 -13.31
N PHE A 134 -15.91 3.98 -12.71
CA PHE A 134 -15.37 3.96 -11.35
C PHE A 134 -16.42 3.55 -10.31
N VAL A 135 -17.61 4.15 -10.35
CA VAL A 135 -18.67 3.91 -9.35
C VAL A 135 -19.16 2.47 -9.38
N GLU A 136 -19.32 1.88 -10.56
CA GLU A 136 -19.71 0.48 -10.70
C GLU A 136 -18.59 -0.47 -10.30
N SER A 137 -17.36 -0.17 -10.71
CA SER A 137 -16.19 -1.03 -10.44
C SER A 137 -15.82 -1.03 -8.96
N LEU A 138 -16.02 0.09 -8.25
CA LEU A 138 -15.80 0.18 -6.80
C LEU A 138 -16.72 -0.78 -6.03
N LYS A 139 -17.97 -0.96 -6.47
CA LYS A 139 -18.90 -1.93 -5.87
C LYS A 139 -18.42 -3.37 -6.06
N ALA A 140 -17.78 -3.67 -7.19
CA ALA A 140 -17.28 -5.01 -7.49
C ALA A 140 -16.02 -5.39 -6.68
N ILE A 141 -15.37 -4.42 -6.03
CA ILE A 141 -14.22 -4.63 -5.15
C ILE A 141 -14.54 -4.32 -3.68
N ASP A 142 -15.81 -4.19 -3.32
CA ASP A 142 -16.18 -4.00 -1.92
C ASP A 142 -15.69 -5.19 -1.08
N HIS A 143 -14.68 -4.92 -0.26
CA HIS A 143 -14.06 -5.86 0.66
C HIS A 143 -14.17 -5.36 2.10
N TRP A 144 -14.97 -4.32 2.36
CA TRP A 144 -14.94 -3.66 3.67
C TRP A 144 -16.32 -3.53 4.31
N SER A 145 -17.41 -3.58 3.55
CA SER A 145 -18.76 -3.57 4.13
C SER A 145 -18.99 -4.72 5.11
N ALA A 146 -18.58 -5.95 4.77
CA ALA A 146 -18.71 -7.11 5.65
C ALA A 146 -17.80 -7.03 6.89
N GLU A 147 -16.60 -6.46 6.73
CA GLU A 147 -15.65 -6.26 7.83
C GLU A 147 -16.17 -5.21 8.84
N ARG A 148 -16.80 -4.12 8.37
CA ARG A 148 -17.44 -3.10 9.24
C ARG A 148 -18.64 -3.66 10.00
N THR A 149 -19.48 -4.47 9.38
CA THR A 149 -20.69 -5.00 10.06
C THR A 149 -20.33 -5.97 11.19
N GLY A 150 -19.20 -6.67 11.08
CA GLY A 150 -18.62 -7.46 12.18
C GLY A 150 -18.09 -6.61 13.35
N LYS A 151 -17.85 -5.31 13.14
CA LYS A 151 -17.31 -4.34 14.10
C LYS A 151 -18.42 -3.38 14.55
N SER A 152 -19.23 -3.81 15.53
CA SER A 152 -20.36 -3.04 16.08
C SER A 152 -19.97 -1.57 16.47
N PRO A 153 -20.90 -0.60 16.43
CA PRO A 153 -20.63 0.84 16.20
C PRO A 153 -20.12 1.64 17.43
N ARG A 154 -19.29 1.06 18.30
CA ARG A 154 -18.89 1.70 19.56
C ARG A 154 -17.70 2.68 19.46
N ALA A 155 -17.15 2.91 18.27
CA ALA A 155 -15.93 3.72 18.10
C ALA A 155 -16.16 5.12 17.48
N GLU A 156 -17.41 5.53 17.24
CA GLU A 156 -17.70 6.84 16.64
C GLU A 156 -18.09 7.94 17.65
N SER A 157 -18.05 7.66 18.95
CA SER A 157 -18.35 8.66 19.98
C SER A 157 -17.31 8.70 21.09
N SER A 158 -16.32 9.58 20.93
CA SER A 158 -15.73 10.33 22.05
C SER A 158 -14.78 11.43 21.54
N SER A 159 -15.34 12.42 20.86
CA SER A 159 -14.79 13.78 21.01
C SER A 159 -15.20 14.28 22.40
N PRO A 160 -14.27 14.68 23.29
CA PRO A 160 -14.64 15.26 24.58
C PRO A 160 -15.30 16.62 24.35
N GLU A 161 -16.54 16.77 24.82
CA GLU A 161 -17.26 18.04 24.86
C GLU A 161 -16.45 19.06 25.69
N PRO A 162 -16.26 20.31 25.21
CA PRO A 162 -15.47 21.28 25.94
C PRO A 162 -16.17 21.68 27.25
N ALA A 163 -15.46 21.49 28.35
CA ALA A 163 -15.94 21.80 29.69
C ALA A 163 -16.42 23.26 29.78
N LYS A 164 -17.71 23.44 30.07
CA LYS A 164 -18.30 24.75 30.40
C LYS A 164 -17.62 25.28 31.67
N LYS A 165 -16.86 26.36 31.54
CA LYS A 165 -16.36 27.14 32.68
C LYS A 165 -17.55 27.79 33.39
N LYS A 166 -17.66 27.57 34.70
CA LYS A 166 -18.49 28.36 35.60
C LYS A 166 -17.75 29.63 36.01
#